data_AF-A0A847ACY3-F1
#
_entry.id   AF-A0A847ACY3-F1
#
_cell.length_a   1.000
_cell.length_b   1.000
_cell.length_c   1.000
_cell.angle_alpha   90.00
_cell.angle_beta   90.00
_cell.angle_gamma   90.00
#
_symmetry.space_group_name_H-M   'P 1'
#
loop_
_entity.id
_entity.type
_entity.pdbx_description
1 polymer ?
#
loop_
_entity_poly.entity_id
_entity_poly.type
_entity_poly.pdbx_seq_one_letter_code
_entity_poly.pdbx_strand_id
1 'polypeptide(L)' 'LFRIFEAQPHWVPLVERARHKMASRDLAFRDALHLQLEEYIGPVGIEDFERFLGEKSKDLEERIREAGDVMKRLKERK' A
#
# COMPACT_ATOMS: atom_id res chain seq x y z
N LEU A 1 38.85 -15.53 -16.06
CA LEU A 1 38.10 -16.54 -15.29
C LEU A 1 36.59 -16.30 -15.35
N PHE A 2 36.07 -15.18 -14.82
CA PHE A 2 34.62 -14.92 -14.78
C PHE A 2 33.92 -14.80 -16.14
N ARG A 3 34.53 -14.15 -17.14
CA ARG A 3 33.92 -14.04 -18.49
C ARG A 3 33.76 -15.39 -19.20
N ILE A 4 34.66 -16.34 -18.94
CA ILE A 4 34.59 -17.70 -19.52
C ILE A 4 33.47 -18.49 -18.86
N PHE A 5 33.33 -18.34 -17.54
CA PHE A 5 32.25 -18.95 -16.76
C PHE A 5 30.87 -18.41 -17.16
N GLU A 6 30.73 -17.09 -17.31
CA GLU A 6 29.49 -16.43 -17.72
C GLU A 6 29.06 -16.80 -19.15
N ALA A 7 30.01 -16.98 -20.07
CA ALA A 7 29.74 -17.32 -21.46
C ALA A 7 29.28 -18.78 -21.68
N GLN A 8 29.18 -19.60 -20.62
CA GLN A 8 28.78 -21.00 -20.76
C GLN A 8 27.29 -21.13 -21.17
N PRO A 9 26.96 -21.93 -22.20
CA PRO A 9 25.62 -22.00 -22.77
C PRO A 9 24.49 -22.34 -21.80
N HIS A 10 24.78 -23.12 -20.75
CA HIS A 10 23.78 -23.51 -19.75
C HIS A 10 23.27 -22.35 -18.88
N TRP A 11 23.93 -21.18 -18.90
CA TRP A 11 23.46 -20.00 -18.18
C TRP A 11 22.39 -19.24 -18.97
N VAL A 12 22.37 -19.38 -20.30
CA VAL A 12 21.43 -18.67 -21.18
C VAL A 12 19.97 -18.93 -20.77
N PRO A 13 19.52 -20.18 -20.53
CA PRO A 13 18.14 -20.43 -20.08
C PRO A 13 17.83 -19.83 -18.70
N LEU A 14 18.82 -19.75 -17.81
CA LEU A 14 18.64 -19.20 -16.46
C LEU A 14 18.50 -17.68 -16.51
N VAL A 15 19.30 -17.02 -17.35
CA VAL A 15 19.21 -15.58 -17.62
C VAL A 15 17.87 -15.24 -18.28
N GLU A 16 17.44 -15.98 -19.29
CA GLU A 16 16.15 -15.77 -19.96
C GLU A 16 14.97 -15.96 -19.00
N ARG A 17 15.02 -17.00 -18.15
CA ARG A 17 14.01 -17.20 -17.11
C ARG A 17 13.96 -16.04 -16.12
N ALA A 18 15.10 -15.50 -15.72
CA ALA A 18 15.16 -14.33 -14.85
C ALA A 18 14.56 -13.10 -15.53
N ARG A 19 14.92 -12.84 -16.80
CA ARG A 19 14.37 -11.74 -17.61
C ARG A 19 12.86 -11.84 -17.77
N HIS A 20 12.32 -13.02 -18.08
CA HIS A 20 10.87 -13.22 -18.19
C HIS A 20 10.13 -12.94 -16.89
N LYS A 21 10.68 -13.37 -15.75
CA LYS A 21 10.10 -13.06 -14.43
C LYS A 21 10.16 -11.56 -14.12
N MET A 22 11.27 -10.91 -14.45
CA MET A 22 11.42 -9.46 -14.27
C MET A 22 10.44 -8.69 -15.15
N ALA A 23 10.28 -9.06 -16.42
CA ALA A 23 9.35 -8.43 -17.34
C ALA A 23 7.88 -8.60 -16.90
N SER A 24 7.50 -9.79 -16.43
CA SER A 24 6.15 -10.05 -15.92
C SER A 24 5.84 -9.23 -14.68
N ARG A 25 6.83 -9.07 -13.80
CA ARG A 25 6.71 -8.25 -12.59
C ARG A 25 6.68 -6.75 -12.90
N ASP A 26 7.49 -6.30 -13.85
CA ASP A 26 7.51 -4.93 -14.34
C ASP A 26 6.16 -4.55 -14.96
N LEU A 27 5.57 -5.44 -15.77
CA LEU A 27 4.24 -5.25 -16.34
C LEU A 27 3.17 -5.05 -15.25
N ALA A 28 3.15 -5.92 -14.23
CA ALA A 28 2.23 -5.78 -13.11
C ALA A 28 2.44 -4.49 -12.30
N PHE A 29 3.68 -4.01 -12.19
CA PHE A 29 3.96 -2.74 -11.52
C PHE A 29 3.54 -1.52 -12.34
N ARG A 30 3.60 -1.58 -13.68
CA ARG A 30 3.11 -0.50 -14.54
C ARG A 30 1.59 -0.36 -14.43
N ASP A 31 0.86 -1.47 -14.35
CA ASP A 31 -0.60 -1.45 -14.14
C ASP A 31 -0.98 -0.88 -12.76
N ALA A 32 -0.13 -1.08 -11.74
CA ALA A 32 -0.31 -0.49 -10.41
C ALA A 32 0.16 0.98 -10.32
N LEU A 33 0.94 1.47 -11.29
CA LEU A 33 1.50 2.82 -11.28
C LEU A 33 0.51 3.80 -11.92
N HIS A 34 -0.34 4.39 -11.09
CA HIS A 34 -1.36 5.34 -11.57
C HIS A 34 -0.86 6.79 -11.55
N LEU A 35 0.06 7.14 -12.46
CA LEU A 35 0.62 8.50 -12.57
C LEU A 35 -0.46 9.59 -12.76
N GLN A 36 -1.54 9.26 -13.47
CA GLN A 36 -2.65 10.20 -13.67
C GLN A 36 -3.38 10.58 -12.37
N LEU A 37 -3.27 9.77 -11.30
CA LEU A 37 -3.83 10.12 -10.00
C LEU A 37 -2.90 11.01 -9.18
N GLU A 38 -1.64 11.19 -9.58
CA GLU A 38 -0.65 11.98 -8.83
C GLU A 38 -1.14 13.42 -8.62
N GLU A 39 -1.74 14.03 -9.65
CA GLU A 39 -2.31 15.38 -9.57
C GLU A 39 -3.56 15.47 -8.67
N TYR A 40 -4.23 14.34 -8.41
CA TYR A 40 -5.43 14.26 -7.58
C TYR A 40 -5.14 13.78 -6.15
N ILE A 41 -3.94 13.25 -5.90
CA ILE A 41 -3.46 12.89 -4.56
C ILE A 41 -2.78 14.12 -3.96
N GLY A 42 -3.60 15.03 -3.44
CA GLY A 42 -3.15 16.22 -2.71
C GLY A 42 -3.52 16.16 -1.23
N PRO A 43 -2.83 16.93 -0.35
CA PRO A 43 -3.32 17.14 1.00
C PRO A 43 -4.70 17.79 0.92
N VAL A 44 -5.65 17.26 1.69
CA VAL A 44 -7.00 17.83 1.80
C VAL A 44 -6.86 19.25 2.33
N GLY A 45 -7.43 20.23 1.62
CA GLY A 45 -7.43 21.62 2.06
C GLY A 45 -8.16 21.77 3.41
N ILE A 46 -7.81 22.79 4.20
CA ILE A 46 -8.38 22.99 5.54
C ILE A 46 -9.91 23.11 5.48
N GLU A 47 -10.44 23.79 4.46
CA GLU A 47 -11.88 23.97 4.23
C GLU A 47 -12.60 22.64 3.95
N ASP A 48 -12.03 21.80 3.08
CA ASP A 48 -12.55 20.47 2.79
C ASP A 48 -12.38 19.52 3.99
N PHE A 49 -11.27 19.64 4.71
CA PHE A 49 -11.04 18.90 5.94
C PHE A 49 -12.10 19.24 6.97
N GLU A 50 -12.39 20.51 7.21
CA GLU A 50 -13.44 20.93 8.14
C GLU A 50 -14.83 20.47 7.68
N ARG A 51 -15.15 20.61 6.38
CA ARG A 51 -16.43 20.21 5.80
C ARG A 51 -16.69 18.70 5.90
N PHE A 52 -15.68 17.87 5.66
CA PHE A 52 -15.85 16.42 5.56
C PHE A 52 -15.44 15.65 6.82
N LEU A 53 -14.39 16.10 7.50
CA LEU A 53 -13.80 15.45 8.67
C LEU A 53 -13.90 16.29 9.95
N GLY A 54 -13.91 17.62 9.90
CA GLY A 54 -13.81 18.47 11.09
C GLY A 54 -14.93 18.25 12.10
N GLU A 55 -16.18 18.23 11.65
CA GLU A 55 -17.32 17.93 12.54
C GLU A 55 -17.33 16.46 12.99
N LYS A 56 -17.02 15.51 12.09
CA LYS A 56 -17.02 14.06 12.37
C LYS A 56 -15.81 13.58 13.17
N SER A 57 -14.71 14.33 13.21
CA SER A 57 -13.48 13.97 13.92
C SER A 57 -13.56 14.30 15.41
N LYS A 58 -14.38 15.29 15.79
CA LYS A 58 -14.73 15.52 17.21
C LYS A 58 -15.57 14.38 17.78
N ASP A 59 -16.35 13.72 16.92
CA ASP A 59 -17.28 12.66 17.26
C ASP A 59 -16.60 11.33 17.64
N LEU A 60 -15.31 11.16 17.32
CA LEU A 60 -14.58 9.92 17.68
C LEU A 60 -14.38 9.79 19.19
N GLU A 61 -14.09 10.89 19.90
CA GLU A 61 -13.89 10.85 21.36
C GLU A 61 -15.20 10.52 22.09
N GLU A 62 -16.31 11.10 21.64
CA GLU A 62 -17.65 10.82 22.17
C GLU A 62 -18.05 9.36 21.90
N ARG A 63 -17.82 8.86 20.69
CA ARG A 63 -18.04 7.45 20.34
C ARG A 63 -17.17 6.48 21.15
N ILE A 64 -15.91 6.83 21.42
CA ILE A 64 -15.03 6.03 22.30
C ILE A 64 -15.56 6.05 23.74
N ARG A 65 -16.05 7.20 24.21
CA ARG A 65 -16.65 7.35 25.55
C ARG A 65 -17.92 6.50 25.69
N GLU A 66 -18.82 6.56 24.72
CA GLU A 66 -20.03 5.73 24.66
C GLU A 66 -19.72 4.24 24.56
N ALA A 67 -18.74 3.86 23.74
CA ALA A 67 -18.33 2.47 23.57
C ALA A 67 -17.49 1.94 24.73
N GLY A 68 -17.01 2.80 25.63
CA GLY A 68 -16.11 2.44 26.73
C GLY A 68 -16.73 1.43 27.70
N ASP A 69 -18.00 1.59 28.05
CA ASP A 69 -18.69 0.67 28.96
C ASP A 69 -18.96 -0.69 28.30
N VAL A 70 -19.22 -0.71 26.99
CA VAL A 70 -19.32 -1.95 26.20
C VAL A 70 -17.97 -2.67 26.19
N MET A 71 -16.87 -1.95 25.95
CA MET A 71 -15.51 -2.49 25.96
C MET A 71 -15.10 -3.04 27.33
N LYS A 72 -15.43 -2.34 28.43
CA LYS A 72 -15.19 -2.84 29.81
C LYS A 72 -15.94 -4.14 30.07
N ARG A 73 -17.24 -4.20 29.72
CA ARG A 73 -18.05 -5.43 29.88
C ARG A 73 -17.51 -6.59 29.07
N LEU A 74 -17.04 -6.36 27.84
CA LEU A 74 -16.45 -7.41 27.00
C LEU A 74 -15.10 -7.89 27.57
N LYS A 75 -14.32 -7.00 28.20
CA LYS A 75 -13.05 -7.35 28.87
C LYS A 75 -13.26 -8.19 30.12
N GLU A 76 -14.27 -7.88 30.93
CA GLU A 76 -14.61 -8.60 32.18
C GLU A 76 -15.30 -9.95 31.94
N ARG A 77 -15.74 -10.22 30.70
CA ARG A 77 -16.40 -11.48 30.31
C ARG A 77 -15.43 -12.64 30.06
N LYS A 78 -14.19 -12.53 30.54
CA LYS A 78 -13.12 -13.52 30.41
C LYS A 78 -12.69 -14.00 31.78
#